data_AF-A0A3G2S8Z4-F1
#
_entry.id   AF-A0A3G2S8Z4-F1
#
_cell.length_a   1.000
_cell.length_b   1.000
_cell.length_c   1.000
_cell.angle_alpha   90.00
_cell.angle_beta   90.00
_cell.angle_gamma   90.00
#
_symmetry.space_group_name_H-M   'P 1'
#
loop_
_entity.id
_entity.type
_entity.pdbx_description
1 polymer ?
#
loop_
_entity_poly.entity_id
_entity_poly.type
_entity_poly.pdbx_seq_one_letter_code
_entity_poly.pdbx_strand_id
1 'polypeptide(L)'
;MFRATEPVWSKASRLPLTSKKANKDFYKGTRAANVLLRKRIALADPKGHQLYDDKDRPRTWNLRTHRIDEARMVSFVVPPGLADTRLKPYVYLGNASDGGTERPQPGQPGAPKMPAGGMNATYYSRLVDRALLSKAK
;
A
#
# COMPACT_ATOMS: atom_id res chain seq x y z
N MET A 1 30.04 -20.21 6.66
CA MET A 1 30.30 -21.37 7.53
C MET A 1 29.35 -21.29 8.72
N PHE A 2 28.39 -22.21 8.85
CA PHE A 2 27.41 -22.18 9.94
C PHE A 2 28.01 -22.75 11.22
N ARG A 3 27.81 -22.08 12.36
CA ARG A 3 28.31 -22.54 13.67
C ARG A 3 27.25 -23.41 14.35
N ALA A 4 27.69 -24.45 15.06
CA ALA A 4 26.79 -25.39 15.75
C ALA A 4 25.89 -24.74 16.82
N THR A 5 26.24 -23.53 17.29
CA THR A 5 25.47 -22.73 18.25
C THR A 5 24.50 -21.74 17.58
N GLU A 6 24.40 -21.75 16.25
CA GLU A 6 23.39 -20.98 15.54
C GLU A 6 21.98 -21.39 16.02
N PRO A 7 21.08 -20.44 16.34
CA PRO A 7 19.74 -20.74 16.81
C PRO A 7 18.90 -21.53 15.80
N VAL A 8 19.34 -21.62 14.54
CA VAL A 8 18.76 -22.48 13.50
C VAL A 8 18.87 -23.98 13.86
N TRP A 9 19.91 -24.38 14.62
CA TRP A 9 20.17 -25.76 15.04
C TRP A 9 19.71 -26.03 16.49
N SER A 10 19.18 -25.01 17.18
CA SER A 10 18.64 -25.14 18.52
C SER A 10 17.24 -25.75 18.50
N LYS A 11 17.03 -26.80 19.31
CA LYS A 11 15.73 -27.46 19.50
C LYS A 11 14.68 -26.52 20.13
N ALA A 12 15.12 -25.48 20.85
CA ALA A 12 14.25 -24.50 21.49
C ALA A 12 13.92 -23.34 20.53
N SER A 13 12.91 -23.54 19.69
CA SER A 13 12.46 -22.51 18.76
C SER A 13 11.60 -21.46 19.48
N ARG A 14 12.11 -20.23 19.63
CA ARG A 14 11.33 -19.04 20.05
C ARG A 14 10.80 -18.26 18.83
N LEU A 15 10.64 -18.93 17.69
CA LEU A 15 10.20 -18.27 16.45
C LEU A 15 8.71 -17.89 16.54
N PRO A 16 8.30 -16.77 15.91
CA PRO A 16 6.89 -16.38 15.89
C PRO A 16 6.03 -17.46 15.22
N LEU A 17 4.87 -17.76 15.82
CA LEU A 17 3.92 -18.73 15.27
C LEU A 17 3.44 -18.29 13.88
N THR A 18 3.33 -19.24 12.96
CA THR A 18 2.74 -19.01 11.63
C THR A 18 1.38 -19.71 11.54
N SER A 19 0.59 -19.39 10.51
CA SER A 19 -0.71 -20.02 10.27
C SER A 19 -0.66 -21.53 10.02
N LYS A 20 0.55 -22.12 9.88
CA LYS A 20 0.76 -23.55 9.59
C LYS A 20 1.31 -24.34 10.78
N LYS A 21 1.65 -23.69 11.90
CA LYS A 21 2.42 -24.29 13.01
C LYS A 21 1.59 -24.59 14.27
N ALA A 22 0.28 -24.38 14.25
CA ALA A 22 -0.57 -24.49 15.42
C ALA A 22 -1.81 -25.35 15.17
N ASN A 23 -2.61 -25.58 16.22
CA ASN A 23 -3.78 -26.45 16.18
C ASN A 23 -4.97 -25.85 15.41
N LYS A 24 -6.02 -26.65 15.17
CA LYS A 24 -7.23 -26.28 14.40
C LYS A 24 -7.87 -24.95 14.82
N ASP A 25 -7.81 -24.60 16.10
CA ASP A 25 -8.42 -23.39 16.65
C ASP A 25 -7.53 -22.14 16.53
N PHE A 26 -6.28 -22.29 16.08
CA PHE A 26 -5.38 -21.17 15.88
C PHE A 26 -5.57 -20.57 14.48
N TYR A 27 -6.20 -19.39 14.44
CA TYR A 27 -6.26 -18.57 13.25
C TYR A 27 -5.26 -17.40 13.32
N LYS A 28 -4.40 -17.28 12.31
CA LYS A 28 -3.51 -16.12 12.12
C LYS A 28 -3.80 -15.45 10.79
N GLY A 29 -4.15 -14.16 10.83
CA GLY A 29 -4.41 -13.36 9.63
C GLY A 29 -3.14 -12.98 8.86
N THR A 30 -3.30 -12.74 7.56
CA THR A 30 -2.23 -12.30 6.62
C THR A 30 -2.39 -10.84 6.17
N ARG A 31 -3.25 -10.07 6.84
CA ARG A 31 -3.67 -8.70 6.46
C ARG A 31 -4.43 -8.59 5.12
N ALA A 32 -4.79 -9.69 4.46
CA ALA A 32 -5.48 -9.67 3.18
C ALA A 32 -7.00 -9.40 3.29
N ALA A 33 -7.70 -10.04 4.23
CA ALA A 33 -9.17 -10.13 4.20
C ALA A 33 -9.86 -9.19 5.21
N ASN A 34 -9.72 -7.87 5.03
CA ASN A 34 -10.55 -6.86 5.72
C ASN A 34 -11.66 -6.29 4.81
N VAL A 35 -12.24 -7.14 3.98
CA VAL A 35 -13.21 -6.77 2.94
C VAL A 35 -14.63 -7.24 3.24
N LEU A 36 -14.86 -7.88 4.39
CA LEU A 36 -16.19 -8.37 4.75
C LEU A 36 -17.04 -7.26 5.37
N LEU A 37 -18.33 -7.25 5.00
CA LEU A 37 -19.32 -6.36 5.57
C LEU A 37 -19.46 -6.64 7.06
N ARG A 38 -19.40 -5.56 7.83
CA ARG A 38 -19.51 -5.61 9.30
C ARG A 38 -20.91 -5.19 9.68
N LYS A 39 -21.62 -6.06 10.41
CA LYS A 39 -22.87 -5.70 11.06
C LYS A 39 -22.54 -5.22 12.46
N ARG A 40 -22.84 -3.94 12.75
CA ARG A 40 -22.79 -3.43 14.13
C ARG A 40 -23.98 -3.99 14.89
N ILE A 41 -23.73 -4.50 16.08
CA ILE A 41 -24.76 -5.05 16.95
C ILE A 41 -24.58 -4.43 18.32
N ALA A 42 -25.69 -4.18 19.02
CA ALA A 42 -25.62 -3.88 20.43
C ALA A 42 -24.93 -5.04 21.16
N LEU A 43 -24.11 -4.72 22.17
CA LEU A 43 -23.52 -5.72 23.05
C LEU A 43 -24.51 -6.18 24.11
N ALA A 44 -25.49 -5.33 24.44
CA ALA A 44 -26.47 -5.58 25.48
C ALA A 44 -27.90 -5.25 25.01
N ASP A 45 -28.88 -5.87 25.66
CA ASP A 45 -30.29 -5.50 25.54
C ASP A 45 -30.54 -4.12 26.18
N PRO A 46 -31.74 -3.53 26.00
CA PRO A 46 -32.10 -2.26 26.65
C PRO A 46 -32.06 -2.27 28.19
N LYS A 47 -31.99 -3.45 28.81
CA LYS A 47 -31.92 -3.66 30.27
C LYS A 47 -30.47 -3.89 30.75
N GLY A 48 -29.48 -3.89 29.86
CA GLY A 48 -28.06 -4.06 30.17
C GLY A 48 -27.55 -5.51 30.16
N HIS A 49 -28.36 -6.51 29.78
CA HIS A 49 -27.90 -7.90 29.69
C HIS A 49 -27.11 -8.15 28.41
N GLN A 50 -25.97 -8.86 28.51
CA GLN A 50 -25.15 -9.26 27.37
C GLN A 50 -25.97 -10.06 26.35
N LEU A 51 -25.89 -9.68 25.07
CA LEU A 51 -26.55 -10.42 23.98
C LEU A 51 -25.69 -11.62 23.57
N TYR A 52 -26.37 -12.72 23.24
CA TYR A 52 -25.78 -13.97 22.75
C TYR A 52 -26.30 -14.31 21.33
N ASP A 53 -25.55 -15.12 20.59
CA ASP A 53 -25.99 -15.67 19.31
C ASP A 53 -26.79 -16.96 19.48
N ASP A 54 -27.34 -17.50 18.38
CA ASP A 54 -28.16 -18.72 18.39
C ASP A 54 -27.38 -19.98 18.81
N LYS A 55 -26.07 -19.85 19.07
CA LYS A 55 -25.15 -20.89 19.53
C LYS A 55 -24.57 -20.57 20.91
N ASP A 56 -25.22 -19.68 21.66
CA ASP A 56 -24.88 -19.28 23.02
C ASP A 56 -23.48 -18.64 23.17
N ARG A 57 -23.00 -17.95 22.13
CA ARG A 57 -21.73 -17.21 22.18
C ARG A 57 -22.01 -15.73 22.39
N PRO A 58 -21.20 -15.01 23.18
CA PRO A 58 -21.40 -13.59 23.39
C PRO A 58 -21.29 -12.83 22.07
N ARG A 59 -22.32 -12.03 21.75
CA ARG A 59 -22.30 -11.13 20.59
C ARG A 59 -21.34 -9.98 20.87
N THR A 60 -20.33 -9.86 20.01
CA THR A 60 -19.37 -8.76 20.02
C THR A 60 -19.83 -7.63 19.09
N TRP A 61 -19.22 -6.44 19.25
CA TRP A 61 -19.66 -5.19 18.63
C TRP A 61 -19.71 -5.21 17.10
N ASN A 62 -18.89 -6.06 16.48
CA ASN A 62 -18.78 -6.19 15.02
C ASN A 62 -18.79 -7.66 14.62
N LEU A 63 -19.92 -8.15 14.09
CA LEU A 63 -19.93 -9.43 13.40
C LEU A 63 -19.47 -9.24 11.96
N ARG A 64 -18.45 -9.99 11.56
CA ARG A 64 -18.12 -10.17 10.15
C ARG A 64 -19.19 -11.04 9.52
N THR A 65 -19.83 -10.53 8.48
CA THR A 65 -20.80 -11.29 7.70
C THR A 65 -20.08 -12.09 6.60
N HIS A 66 -20.82 -12.94 5.89
CA HIS A 66 -20.33 -13.66 4.71
C HIS A 66 -20.32 -12.79 3.43
N ARG A 67 -20.82 -11.55 3.51
CA ARG A 67 -20.92 -10.64 2.35
C ARG A 67 -19.68 -9.75 2.26
N ILE A 68 -19.32 -9.41 1.03
CA ILE A 68 -18.24 -8.47 0.73
C ILE A 68 -18.77 -7.04 0.87
N ASP A 69 -17.94 -6.16 1.42
CA ASP A 69 -18.14 -4.72 1.52
C ASP A 69 -17.38 -4.07 0.36
N GLU A 70 -18.10 -3.76 -0.72
CA GLU A 70 -17.51 -3.19 -1.95
C GLU A 70 -16.77 -1.88 -1.68
N ALA A 71 -17.23 -1.08 -0.71
CA ALA A 71 -16.57 0.16 -0.31
C ALA A 71 -15.18 -0.05 0.34
N ARG A 72 -14.87 -1.28 0.78
CA ARG A 72 -13.56 -1.65 1.34
C ARG A 72 -12.70 -2.44 0.37
N MET A 73 -13.21 -2.74 -0.83
CA MET A 73 -12.41 -3.41 -1.85
C MET A 73 -11.39 -2.43 -2.43
N VAL A 74 -10.15 -2.91 -2.58
CA VAL A 74 -9.09 -2.13 -3.23
C VAL A 74 -9.23 -2.27 -4.74
N SER A 75 -9.38 -1.15 -5.44
CA SER A 75 -9.38 -1.08 -6.90
C SER A 75 -8.07 -0.49 -7.42
N PHE A 76 -7.43 -1.16 -8.37
CA PHE A 76 -6.29 -0.61 -9.10
C PHE A 76 -6.78 0.05 -10.39
N VAL A 77 -6.78 1.37 -10.43
CA VAL A 77 -7.24 2.14 -11.59
C VAL A 77 -6.11 2.21 -12.61
N VAL A 78 -6.34 1.66 -13.80
CA VAL A 78 -5.40 1.74 -14.93
C VAL A 78 -5.82 2.93 -15.81
N PRO A 79 -4.94 3.92 -16.03
CA PRO A 79 -5.28 5.06 -16.88
C PRO A 79 -5.48 4.61 -18.34
N PRO A 80 -6.45 5.20 -19.06
CA PRO A 80 -6.68 4.86 -20.46
C PRO A 80 -5.47 5.26 -21.31
N GLY A 81 -5.16 4.45 -22.33
CA GLY A 81 -4.04 4.70 -23.24
C GLY A 81 -2.65 4.42 -22.65
N LEU A 82 -2.55 3.85 -21.44
CA LEU A 82 -1.24 3.53 -20.82
C LEU A 82 -0.37 2.63 -21.71
N ALA A 83 -0.99 1.66 -22.40
CA ALA A 83 -0.33 0.73 -23.31
C ALA A 83 0.29 1.42 -24.54
N ASP A 84 -0.34 2.50 -25.00
CA ASP A 84 0.08 3.25 -26.20
C ASP A 84 1.08 4.36 -25.87
N THR A 85 1.40 4.56 -24.59
CA THR A 85 2.36 5.58 -24.20
C THR A 85 3.75 5.27 -24.73
N ARG A 86 4.41 6.31 -25.24
CA ARG A 86 5.83 6.27 -25.59
C ARG A 86 6.73 6.22 -24.36
N LEU A 87 6.18 6.50 -23.17
CA LEU A 87 6.91 6.47 -21.91
C LEU A 87 7.32 5.04 -21.56
N LYS A 88 8.62 4.86 -21.31
CA LYS A 88 9.22 3.60 -20.86
C LYS A 88 9.85 3.81 -19.48
N PRO A 89 10.00 2.75 -18.67
CA PRO A 89 10.63 2.85 -17.36
C PRO A 89 12.13 3.23 -17.44
N TYR A 90 12.75 3.09 -18.61
CA TYR A 90 14.17 3.39 -18.84
C TYR A 90 14.36 4.62 -19.73
N VAL A 91 15.46 5.32 -19.52
CA VAL A 91 15.85 6.51 -20.28
C VAL A 91 17.12 6.21 -21.06
N TYR A 92 17.18 6.64 -22.32
CA TYR A 92 18.37 6.50 -23.16
C TYR A 92 19.38 7.62 -22.86
N LEU A 93 20.60 7.24 -22.46
CA LEU A 93 21.70 8.16 -22.13
C LEU A 93 22.74 8.22 -23.27
N GLY A 94 22.26 8.41 -24.51
CA GLY A 94 23.10 8.59 -25.69
C GLY A 94 22.95 9.96 -26.33
N ASN A 95 23.32 10.06 -27.60
CA ASN A 95 23.32 11.32 -28.34
C ASN A 95 21.94 11.97 -28.41
N ALA A 96 21.89 13.30 -28.30
CA ALA A 96 20.63 14.05 -28.38
C ALA A 96 19.94 13.90 -29.74
N SER A 97 20.72 13.70 -30.82
CA SER A 97 20.20 13.43 -32.18
C SER A 97 19.30 12.20 -32.25
N ASP A 98 19.57 11.22 -31.37
CA ASP A 98 18.89 9.93 -31.35
C ASP A 98 17.81 9.90 -30.24
N GLY A 99 17.47 11.06 -29.68
CA GLY A 99 16.53 11.21 -28.58
C GLY A 99 17.11 10.89 -27.20
N GLY A 100 18.44 10.84 -27.08
CA GLY A 100 19.14 10.60 -25.82
C GLY A 100 19.37 11.85 -24.97
N THR A 101 19.80 11.65 -23.74
CA THR A 101 20.23 12.72 -22.82
C THR A 101 21.69 12.51 -22.45
N GLU A 102 22.60 13.21 -23.14
CA GLU A 102 24.06 13.03 -23.00
C GLU A 102 24.61 13.43 -21.62
N ARG A 103 23.94 14.37 -20.95
CA ARG A 103 24.27 14.80 -19.58
C ARG A 103 23.02 14.72 -18.71
N PRO A 104 22.98 13.82 -17.72
CA PRO A 104 21.82 13.71 -16.88
C PRO A 104 21.69 14.97 -16.02
N GLN A 105 20.51 15.58 -16.02
CA GLN A 105 20.18 16.77 -15.23
C GLN A 105 20.11 16.42 -13.74
N PRO A 106 20.33 17.38 -12.81
CA PRO A 106 20.20 17.11 -11.39
C PRO A 106 18.86 16.45 -11.04
N GLY A 107 18.90 15.32 -10.33
CA GLY A 107 17.73 14.48 -10.02
C GLY A 107 17.50 13.29 -10.98
N GLN A 108 18.25 13.18 -12.07
CA GLN A 108 18.24 12.01 -12.95
C GLN A 108 19.20 10.91 -12.47
N PRO A 109 19.02 9.64 -12.90
CA PRO A 109 19.95 8.57 -12.55
C PRO A 109 21.39 8.89 -12.97
N GLY A 110 22.32 8.86 -12.01
CA GLY A 110 23.74 9.17 -12.24
C GLY A 110 24.12 10.66 -12.18
N ALA A 111 23.16 11.58 -12.00
CA ALA A 111 23.42 13.01 -11.84
C ALA A 111 23.49 13.44 -10.36
N PRO A 112 23.99 14.66 -10.07
CA PRO A 112 23.88 15.26 -8.74
C PRO A 112 22.43 15.29 -8.26
N LYS A 113 22.22 15.19 -6.94
CA LYS A 113 20.90 15.33 -6.34
C LYS A 113 20.29 16.70 -6.73
N MET A 114 19.01 16.72 -7.07
CA MET A 114 18.30 17.97 -7.32
C MET A 114 18.46 18.90 -6.11
N PRO A 115 18.82 20.19 -6.30
CA PRO A 115 18.92 21.12 -5.19
C PRO A 115 17.58 21.22 -4.46
N ALA A 116 17.60 21.59 -3.19
CA ALA A 116 16.39 21.84 -2.40
C ALA A 116 15.70 23.13 -2.86
N GLY A 117 15.24 23.17 -4.11
CA GLY A 117 14.28 24.16 -4.58
C GLY A 117 12.96 23.86 -3.87
N GLY A 118 12.51 24.79 -3.03
CA GLY A 118 11.26 24.62 -2.30
C GLY A 118 10.11 24.50 -3.28
N MET A 119 9.40 23.36 -3.26
CA MET A 119 8.06 23.21 -3.83
C MET A 119 7.07 24.07 -3.03
N ASN A 120 7.31 25.39 -2.99
CA ASN A 120 6.56 26.36 -2.23
C ASN A 120 5.56 27.10 -3.12
N ALA A 121 4.63 27.82 -2.49
CA ALA A 121 3.59 28.55 -3.22
C ALA A 121 4.18 29.49 -4.29
N THR A 122 5.27 30.20 -3.95
CA THR A 122 5.95 31.14 -4.86
C THR A 122 6.52 30.45 -6.10
N TYR A 123 7.07 29.25 -5.96
CA TYR A 123 7.55 28.43 -7.07
C TYR A 123 6.41 28.05 -8.01
N TYR A 124 5.30 27.56 -7.46
CA TYR A 124 4.13 27.17 -8.27
C TYR A 124 3.45 28.37 -8.94
N SER A 125 3.33 29.52 -8.26
CA SER A 125 2.79 30.74 -8.85
C SER A 125 3.58 31.17 -10.09
N ARG A 126 4.92 31.21 -10.00
CA ARG A 126 5.78 31.54 -11.15
C ARG A 126 5.62 30.55 -12.31
N LEU A 127 5.41 29.27 -12.02
CA LEU A 127 5.21 28.23 -13.01
C LEU A 127 3.89 28.42 -13.77
N VAL A 128 2.81 28.74 -13.03
CA VAL A 128 1.50 29.07 -13.60
C VAL A 128 1.59 30.32 -14.47
N ASP A 129 2.19 31.40 -13.98
CA ASP A 129 2.35 32.64 -14.73
C ASP A 129 3.12 32.40 -16.04
N ARG A 130 4.21 31.64 -15.99
CA ARG A 130 5.00 31.26 -17.17
C ARG A 130 4.20 30.42 -18.16
N ALA A 131 3.42 29.45 -17.67
CA ALA A 131 2.59 28.61 -18.53
C ALA A 131 1.50 29.44 -19.23
N LEU A 132 0.85 30.35 -18.51
CA LEU A 132 -0.16 31.25 -19.05
C LEU A 132 0.41 32.21 -20.10
N LEU A 133 1.59 32.81 -19.83
CA LEU A 133 2.28 33.70 -20.76
C LEU A 133 2.75 32.98 -22.03
N SER A 134 3.14 31.70 -21.94
CA SER A 134 3.56 30.90 -23.09
C SER A 134 2.42 30.54 -24.05
N LYS A 135 1.17 30.58 -23.57
CA LYS A 135 -0.05 30.29 -24.35
C LYS A 135 -0.61 31.51 -25.09
N ALA A 136 -0.14 32.71 -24.78
CA ALA A 136 -0.61 33.97 -25.34
C ALA A 136 0.19 34.42 -26.59
N LYS A 137 1.18 33.64 -27.02
CA LYS A 137 1.88 33.76 -28.31
C LYS A 137 1.44 32.63 -29.23
#